data_AF-A0A7W5XTY6-F1
#
_entry.id   AF-A0A7W5XTY6-F1
#
_cell.length_a   1.000
_cell.length_b   1.000
_cell.length_c   1.000
_cell.angle_alpha   90.00
_cell.angle_beta   90.00
_cell.angle_gamma   90.00
#
_symmetry.space_group_name_H-M   'P 1'
#
loop_
_entity.id
_entity.type
_entity.pdbx_description
1 polymer ?
#
loop_
_entity_poly.entity_id
_entity_poly.type
_entity_poly.pdbx_seq_one_letter_code
_entity_poly.pdbx_strand_id
1 'polypeptide(L)'
;MPAKAHSEIHGREIRTVKQCPPFVDAMSHGFMILLPCDVTVRSGVFAWDWVIPEPSTEGHPRSPLSFHVAEQLAGAPFANGLAAVKFNSFWTIELEEGWSLFAMHPVNRNELPFRLLTGVVDSDRFYDAGINFPAIWTDPHFSGVLPKGTPIAQCFPVPRAAPDVIFEYFDGTHNTAYEKTVAEVLANPGVYRKHFRVKRPRSAPESA
;
A
#
# COMPACT_ATOMS: atom_id res chain seq x y z
N MET A 1 -5.92 6.16 -16.51
CA MET A 1 -4.61 6.18 -17.21
C MET A 1 -4.73 5.62 -18.62
N PRO A 2 -4.19 6.29 -19.66
CA PRO A 2 -4.10 5.77 -21.03
C PRO A 2 -2.97 4.73 -21.15
N ALA A 3 -3.00 3.91 -22.20
CA ALA A 3 -1.99 2.87 -22.43
C ALA A 3 -0.71 3.40 -23.13
N LYS A 4 -0.85 4.47 -23.92
CA LYS A 4 0.24 5.17 -24.60
C LYS A 4 0.07 6.68 -24.44
N ALA A 5 1.15 7.43 -24.63
CA ALA A 5 1.15 8.88 -24.70
C ALA A 5 2.23 9.34 -25.69
N HIS A 6 2.00 10.46 -26.36
CA HIS A 6 2.98 11.08 -27.25
C HIS A 6 4.20 11.54 -26.45
N SER A 7 5.41 11.22 -26.94
CA SER A 7 6.66 11.77 -26.42
C SER A 7 7.28 12.67 -27.47
N GLU A 8 7.40 13.96 -27.15
CA GLU A 8 8.05 14.94 -28.01
C GLU A 8 9.52 14.55 -28.28
N ILE A 9 10.23 14.10 -27.23
CA ILE A 9 11.63 13.66 -27.31
C ILE A 9 11.82 12.51 -28.32
N HIS A 10 10.86 11.59 -28.41
CA HIS A 10 10.95 10.43 -29.30
C HIS A 10 10.18 10.62 -30.62
N GLY A 11 9.46 11.74 -30.78
CA GLY A 11 8.58 12.01 -31.92
C GLY A 11 7.50 10.96 -32.15
N ARG A 12 7.12 10.17 -31.13
CA ARG A 12 6.20 9.02 -31.29
C ARG A 12 5.45 8.70 -30.01
N GLU A 13 4.41 7.88 -30.15
CA GLU A 13 3.70 7.28 -29.02
C GLU A 13 4.59 6.30 -28.23
N ILE A 14 4.73 6.56 -26.93
CA ILE A 14 5.45 5.72 -25.98
C ILE A 14 4.44 5.06 -25.02
N ARG A 15 4.77 3.85 -24.58
CA ARG A 15 3.94 3.13 -23.60
C ARG A 15 4.02 3.81 -22.26
N THR A 16 2.87 3.94 -21.59
CA THR A 16 2.83 4.47 -20.23
C THR A 16 3.08 3.37 -19.20
N VAL A 17 3.25 3.78 -17.95
CA VAL A 17 3.37 2.87 -16.80
C VAL A 17 2.18 1.92 -16.63
N LYS A 18 1.02 2.23 -17.24
CA LYS A 18 -0.14 1.31 -17.30
C LYS A 18 0.23 -0.05 -17.90
N GLN A 19 1.22 -0.08 -18.80
CA GLN A 19 1.68 -1.32 -19.41
C GLN A 19 2.86 -1.98 -18.69
N CYS A 20 3.38 -1.37 -17.61
CA CYS A 20 4.46 -1.92 -16.81
C CYS A 20 3.89 -3.00 -15.88
N PRO A 21 4.15 -4.30 -16.13
CA PRO A 21 3.56 -5.35 -15.33
C PRO A 21 3.90 -5.24 -13.84
N PRO A 22 5.16 -5.03 -13.42
CA PRO A 22 5.52 -4.84 -12.01
C PRO A 22 4.73 -3.73 -11.30
N PHE A 23 4.45 -2.62 -11.98
CA PHE A 23 3.68 -1.51 -11.42
C PHE A 23 2.24 -1.93 -11.11
N VAL A 24 1.54 -2.51 -12.09
CA VAL A 24 0.16 -2.96 -11.95
C VAL A 24 0.07 -4.08 -10.92
N ASP A 25 1.03 -5.00 -10.98
CA ASP A 25 1.19 -6.11 -10.06
C ASP A 25 1.33 -5.65 -8.61
N ALA A 26 2.15 -4.64 -8.35
CA ALA A 26 2.32 -4.09 -7.01
C ALA A 26 1.03 -3.44 -6.49
N MET A 27 0.30 -2.71 -7.35
CA MET A 27 -0.97 -2.08 -6.97
C MET A 27 -2.10 -3.09 -6.66
N SER A 28 -2.01 -4.32 -7.17
CA SER A 28 -3.01 -5.36 -6.97
C SER A 28 -2.54 -6.50 -6.06
N HIS A 29 -1.39 -6.34 -5.39
CA HIS A 29 -0.82 -7.36 -4.51
C HIS A 29 -1.19 -7.11 -3.05
N GLY A 30 -1.21 -8.16 -2.24
CA GLY A 30 -1.73 -8.08 -0.88
C GLY A 30 -3.22 -7.76 -0.86
N PHE A 31 -3.67 -7.10 0.20
CA PHE A 31 -5.05 -6.63 0.35
C PHE A 31 -5.08 -5.19 0.85
N MET A 32 -6.24 -4.54 0.70
CA MET A 32 -6.42 -3.13 1.06
C MET A 32 -7.30 -2.99 2.29
N ILE A 33 -6.88 -2.15 3.22
CA ILE A 33 -7.76 -1.59 4.24
C ILE A 33 -8.38 -0.32 3.67
N LEU A 34 -9.70 -0.26 3.69
CA LEU A 34 -10.48 0.82 3.09
C LEU A 34 -11.17 1.65 4.17
N LEU A 35 -11.33 2.94 3.89
CA LEU A 35 -12.09 3.84 4.74
C LEU A 35 -13.57 3.39 4.81
N PRO A 36 -14.17 3.20 6.00
CA PRO A 36 -15.48 2.57 6.12
C PRO A 36 -16.66 3.52 5.81
N CYS A 37 -16.43 4.82 5.86
CA CYS A 37 -17.42 5.87 5.64
C CYS A 37 -16.79 7.12 5.04
N ASP A 38 -17.62 8.06 4.59
CA ASP A 38 -17.15 9.36 4.11
C ASP A 38 -16.61 10.20 5.27
N VAL A 39 -15.45 10.84 5.07
CA VAL A 39 -14.89 11.80 6.02
C VAL A 39 -14.74 13.16 5.32
N THR A 40 -15.48 14.15 5.81
CA THR A 40 -15.34 15.54 5.39
C THR A 40 -14.17 16.18 6.14
N VAL A 41 -13.30 16.87 5.40
CA VAL A 41 -12.18 17.65 5.95
C VAL A 41 -12.36 19.10 5.53
N ARG A 42 -12.39 20.02 6.50
CA ARG A 42 -12.47 21.46 6.26
C ARG A 42 -11.63 22.21 7.29
N SER A 43 -10.66 23.01 6.83
CA SER A 43 -9.81 23.82 7.70
C SER A 43 -9.16 23.01 8.83
N GLY A 44 -8.68 21.79 8.53
CA GLY A 44 -8.07 20.88 9.51
C GLY A 44 -9.04 20.13 10.43
N VAL A 45 -10.36 20.37 10.31
CA VAL A 45 -11.40 19.66 11.06
C VAL A 45 -11.88 18.45 10.28
N PHE A 46 -11.93 17.30 10.93
CA PHE A 46 -12.43 16.04 10.39
C PHE A 46 -13.84 15.77 10.93
N ALA A 47 -14.79 15.51 10.05
CA ALA A 47 -16.17 15.22 10.39
C ALA A 47 -16.67 14.03 9.57
N TRP A 48 -17.52 13.19 10.16
CA TRP A 48 -18.17 12.07 9.49
C TRP A 48 -19.59 11.93 10.03
N ASP A 49 -20.49 11.44 9.18
CA ASP A 49 -21.79 10.95 9.59
C ASP A 49 -21.84 9.46 9.25
N TRP A 50 -21.66 8.64 10.27
CA TRP A 50 -21.60 7.20 10.10
C TRP A 50 -22.40 6.50 11.19
N VAL A 51 -23.56 6.00 10.79
CA VAL A 51 -24.44 5.21 11.65
C VAL A 51 -23.88 3.79 11.73
N ILE A 52 -23.01 3.55 12.72
CA ILE A 52 -22.54 2.21 13.06
C ILE A 52 -23.50 1.57 14.08
N PRO A 53 -23.90 0.29 13.90
CA PRO A 53 -24.60 -0.45 14.95
C PRO A 53 -23.79 -0.49 16.25
N GLU A 54 -24.46 -0.74 17.38
CA GLU A 54 -23.75 -0.95 18.64
C GLU A 54 -22.79 -2.15 18.48
N PRO A 55 -21.49 -2.00 18.80
CA PRO A 55 -20.56 -3.10 18.67
C PRO A 55 -20.95 -4.29 19.54
N SER A 56 -20.70 -5.50 19.04
CA SER A 56 -20.96 -6.74 19.78
C SER A 56 -20.03 -6.96 20.96
N THR A 57 -18.95 -6.18 21.07
CA THR A 57 -17.93 -6.27 22.12
C THR A 57 -17.47 -4.90 22.57
N GLU A 58 -17.10 -4.77 23.84
CA GLU A 58 -16.55 -3.55 24.40
C GLU A 58 -15.18 -3.21 23.79
N GLY A 59 -14.86 -1.92 23.71
CA GLY A 59 -13.57 -1.44 23.19
C GLY A 59 -13.43 -1.47 21.67
N HIS A 60 -14.40 -2.01 20.92
CA HIS A 60 -14.41 -1.92 19.46
C HIS A 60 -14.53 -0.45 19.00
N PRO A 61 -13.73 0.00 18.02
CA PRO A 61 -13.81 1.37 17.53
C PRO A 61 -15.22 1.74 17.05
N ARG A 62 -15.63 2.98 17.33
CA ARG A 62 -16.90 3.59 16.87
C ARG A 62 -16.69 4.79 15.94
N SER A 63 -15.44 5.20 15.74
CA SER A 63 -15.05 6.29 14.83
C SER A 63 -14.11 5.76 13.77
N PRO A 64 -14.18 6.24 12.52
CA PRO A 64 -13.24 5.87 11.46
C PRO A 64 -11.82 6.35 11.77
N LEU A 65 -11.69 7.41 12.59
CA LEU A 65 -10.44 8.08 12.90
C LEU A 65 -10.27 8.26 14.41
N SER A 66 -9.02 8.28 14.83
CA SER A 66 -8.56 8.86 16.09
C SER A 66 -7.26 9.64 15.82
N PHE A 67 -6.66 10.25 16.85
CA PHE A 67 -5.49 11.10 16.68
C PHE A 67 -4.40 10.76 17.68
N HIS A 68 -3.15 10.88 17.22
CA HIS A 68 -1.98 10.94 18.09
C HIS A 68 -1.57 12.40 18.25
N VAL A 69 -1.34 12.83 19.49
CA VAL A 69 -0.83 14.18 19.75
C VAL A 69 0.61 14.31 19.24
N ALA A 70 1.05 15.53 18.93
CA ALA A 70 2.34 15.78 18.28
C ALA A 70 3.52 15.23 19.09
N GLU A 71 3.42 15.23 20.42
CA GLU A 71 4.43 14.72 21.35
C GLU A 71 4.67 13.22 21.18
N GLN A 72 3.68 12.45 20.73
CA GLN A 72 3.85 11.01 20.44
C GLN A 72 4.72 10.78 19.19
N LEU A 73 4.97 11.82 18.39
CA LEU A 73 5.82 11.77 17.21
C LEU A 73 7.19 12.43 17.45
N ALA A 74 7.46 12.94 18.67
CA ALA A 74 8.67 13.69 18.95
C ALA A 74 9.94 12.88 18.60
N GLY A 75 10.84 13.49 17.83
CA GLY A 75 12.09 12.87 17.37
C GLY A 75 11.94 11.93 16.16
N ALA A 76 10.72 11.64 15.70
CA ALA A 76 10.53 10.88 14.47
C ALA A 76 10.97 11.71 13.24
N PRO A 77 11.57 11.10 12.20
CA PRO A 77 11.99 11.82 10.99
C PRO A 77 10.86 12.53 10.23
N PHE A 78 9.62 12.13 10.46
CA PHE A 78 8.41 12.67 9.84
C PHE A 78 7.62 13.60 10.77
N ALA A 79 8.13 13.90 11.96
CA ALA A 79 7.49 14.81 12.90
C ALA A 79 7.44 16.23 12.31
N ASN A 80 6.27 16.85 12.32
CA ASN A 80 6.03 18.20 11.78
C ASN A 80 5.35 19.15 12.79
N GLY A 81 5.30 18.75 14.07
CA GLY A 81 4.63 19.51 15.13
C GLY A 81 3.10 19.41 15.12
N LEU A 82 2.51 18.63 14.19
CA LEU A 82 1.08 18.39 14.12
C LEU A 82 0.71 17.01 14.66
N ALA A 83 -0.57 16.85 15.03
CA ALA A 83 -1.13 15.57 15.36
C ALA A 83 -1.14 14.63 14.14
N ALA A 84 -0.84 13.35 14.35
CA ALA A 84 -1.03 12.32 13.32
C ALA A 84 -2.47 11.81 13.33
N VAL A 85 -3.00 11.55 12.14
CA VAL A 85 -4.30 10.88 11.97
C VAL A 85 -4.07 9.39 12.15
N LYS A 86 -4.93 8.72 12.89
CA LYS A 86 -4.94 7.26 13.01
C LYS A 86 -6.25 6.73 12.45
N PHE A 87 -6.16 6.04 11.32
CA PHE A 87 -7.32 5.34 10.77
C PHE A 87 -7.57 4.10 11.60
N ASN A 88 -8.77 4.01 12.19
CA ASN A 88 -9.15 2.88 13.01
C ASN A 88 -9.57 1.71 12.10
N SER A 89 -9.06 0.51 12.38
CA SER A 89 -9.54 -0.69 11.70
C SER A 89 -10.75 -1.28 12.42
N PHE A 90 -11.65 -1.84 11.63
CA PHE A 90 -12.83 -2.59 12.07
C PHE A 90 -12.63 -4.09 11.82
N TRP A 91 -11.39 -4.48 11.53
CA TRP A 91 -10.97 -5.85 11.24
C TRP A 91 -9.84 -6.25 12.17
N THR A 92 -9.98 -7.45 12.72
CA THR A 92 -8.86 -8.27 13.16
C THR A 92 -8.22 -8.94 11.94
N ILE A 93 -6.93 -9.24 12.02
CA ILE A 93 -6.18 -9.88 10.93
C ILE A 93 -5.35 -10.96 11.57
N GLU A 94 -5.55 -12.20 11.14
CA GLU A 94 -4.80 -13.37 11.59
C GLU A 94 -3.97 -13.90 10.42
N LEU A 95 -2.70 -14.20 10.66
CA LEU A 95 -1.80 -14.82 9.68
C LEU A 95 -1.29 -16.17 10.22
N GLU A 96 -0.78 -17.00 9.31
CA GLU A 96 -0.12 -18.26 9.66
C GLU A 96 1.11 -18.02 10.54
N GLU A 97 1.43 -18.99 11.39
CA GLU A 97 2.62 -18.95 12.26
C GLU A 97 3.89 -18.63 11.46
N GLY A 98 4.69 -17.68 11.96
CA GLY A 98 5.95 -17.28 11.32
C GLY A 98 5.80 -16.16 10.28
N TRP A 99 4.60 -15.64 10.08
CA TRP A 99 4.32 -14.51 9.20
C TRP A 99 3.97 -13.25 9.99
N SER A 100 4.33 -12.11 9.41
CA SER A 100 3.97 -10.78 9.92
C SER A 100 3.18 -10.01 8.86
N LEU A 101 2.29 -9.14 9.28
CA LEU A 101 1.59 -8.20 8.43
C LEU A 101 2.47 -6.98 8.19
N PHE A 102 2.95 -6.80 6.96
CA PHE A 102 3.60 -5.58 6.51
C PHE A 102 2.54 -4.62 5.96
N ALA A 103 2.24 -3.56 6.70
CA ALA A 103 1.27 -2.55 6.31
C ALA A 103 1.98 -1.28 5.86
N MET A 104 1.68 -0.81 4.65
CA MET A 104 2.27 0.40 4.09
C MET A 104 1.23 1.26 3.39
N HIS A 105 1.64 2.49 3.06
CA HIS A 105 0.82 3.36 2.25
C HIS A 105 0.48 2.70 0.90
N PRO A 106 -0.76 2.83 0.40
CA PRO A 106 -1.16 2.23 -0.87
C PRO A 106 -0.17 2.54 -1.99
N VAL A 107 0.33 1.49 -2.63
CA VAL A 107 1.43 1.62 -3.59
C VAL A 107 0.98 2.46 -4.79
N ASN A 108 1.82 3.44 -5.16
CA ASN A 108 1.58 4.39 -6.24
C ASN A 108 0.32 5.26 -6.08
N ARG A 109 -0.10 5.52 -4.82
CA ARG A 109 -1.25 6.38 -4.49
C ARG A 109 -0.86 7.72 -3.84
N ASN A 110 0.09 8.41 -4.47
CA ASN A 110 0.64 9.67 -3.95
C ASN A 110 -0.36 10.84 -3.97
N GLU A 111 -1.54 10.67 -4.60
CA GLU A 111 -2.60 11.68 -4.65
C GLU A 111 -3.39 11.82 -3.35
N LEU A 112 -3.24 10.89 -2.40
CA LEU A 112 -3.94 10.93 -1.12
C LEU A 112 -3.41 12.10 -0.27
N PRO A 113 -4.27 12.81 0.49
CA PRO A 113 -3.86 13.96 1.30
C PRO A 113 -3.15 13.56 2.60
N PHE A 114 -2.78 12.28 2.72
CA PHE A 114 -2.06 11.72 3.85
C PHE A 114 -1.04 10.69 3.36
N ARG A 115 -0.01 10.48 4.16
CA ARG A 115 0.96 9.40 4.01
C ARG A 115 0.87 8.46 5.21
N LEU A 116 0.52 7.20 4.95
CA LEU A 116 0.52 6.17 6.00
C LEU A 116 1.96 5.93 6.48
N LEU A 117 2.12 5.81 7.80
CA LEU A 117 3.33 5.28 8.40
C LEU A 117 3.40 3.77 8.13
N THR A 118 4.54 3.33 7.61
CA THR A 118 4.75 1.90 7.35
C THR A 118 5.06 1.19 8.65
N GLY A 119 4.44 0.03 8.87
CA GLY A 119 4.60 -0.76 10.08
C GLY A 119 4.55 -2.26 9.79
N VAL A 120 5.10 -3.03 10.73
CA VAL A 120 5.01 -4.49 10.73
C VAL A 120 4.31 -4.91 12.01
N VAL A 121 3.35 -5.83 11.90
CA VAL A 121 2.61 -6.40 13.04
C VAL A 121 2.73 -7.91 12.98
N ASP A 122 3.15 -8.54 14.08
CA ASP A 122 3.14 -10.01 14.22
C ASP A 122 1.71 -10.51 14.43
N SER A 123 0.91 -10.49 13.35
CA SER A 123 -0.50 -10.83 13.38
C SER A 123 -0.77 -12.34 13.36
N ASP A 124 0.27 -13.16 13.43
CA ASP A 124 0.18 -14.56 13.89
C ASP A 124 0.07 -14.67 15.43
N ARG A 125 0.33 -13.57 16.15
CA ARG A 125 0.28 -13.49 17.63
C ARG A 125 -0.60 -12.36 18.15
N PHE A 126 -0.76 -11.29 17.38
CA PHE A 126 -1.59 -10.12 17.70
C PHE A 126 -2.74 -10.00 16.70
N TYR A 127 -3.76 -10.84 16.89
CA TYR A 127 -4.94 -10.88 16.02
C TYR A 127 -6.26 -10.69 16.77
N ASP A 128 -6.30 -10.82 18.10
CA ASP A 128 -7.53 -10.61 18.89
C ASP A 128 -7.93 -9.13 19.02
N ALA A 129 -7.08 -8.21 18.58
CA ALA A 129 -7.31 -6.77 18.62
C ALA A 129 -7.16 -6.13 17.23
N GLY A 130 -7.94 -5.07 16.99
CA GLY A 130 -7.88 -4.32 15.74
C GLY A 130 -6.53 -3.63 15.53
N ILE A 131 -5.95 -3.79 14.34
CA ILE A 131 -4.71 -3.12 13.93
C ILE A 131 -5.04 -1.73 13.41
N ASN A 132 -4.48 -0.67 13.98
CA ASN A 132 -4.75 0.70 13.54
C ASN A 132 -3.63 1.26 12.66
N PHE A 133 -3.98 2.24 11.83
CA PHE A 133 -3.20 2.67 10.69
C PHE A 133 -2.85 4.16 10.81
N PRO A 134 -1.75 4.53 11.50
CA PRO A 134 -1.35 5.92 11.66
C PRO A 134 -0.81 6.51 10.35
N ALA A 135 -1.07 7.79 10.14
CA ALA A 135 -0.71 8.53 8.94
C ALA A 135 -0.40 10.00 9.27
N ILE A 136 0.54 10.56 8.52
CA ILE A 136 0.83 11.99 8.52
C ILE A 136 -0.08 12.65 7.50
N TRP A 137 -0.79 13.69 7.90
CA TRP A 137 -1.54 14.52 6.97
C TRP A 137 -0.55 15.38 6.17
N THR A 138 -0.52 15.20 4.85
CA THR A 138 0.50 15.80 3.98
C THR A 138 -0.01 17.00 3.19
N ASP A 139 -1.32 17.15 3.04
CA ASP A 139 -1.93 18.30 2.36
C ASP A 139 -2.71 19.19 3.36
N PRO A 140 -2.07 20.21 3.97
CA PRO A 140 -2.74 21.08 4.94
C PRO A 140 -3.86 21.95 4.31
N HIS A 141 -3.94 22.02 2.99
CA HIS A 141 -4.95 22.80 2.26
C HIS A 141 -6.10 21.94 1.74
N PHE A 142 -6.05 20.62 1.94
CA PHE A 142 -7.15 19.75 1.56
C PHE A 142 -8.45 20.17 2.23
N SER A 143 -9.45 20.49 1.41
CA SER A 143 -10.81 20.78 1.84
C SER A 143 -11.76 20.02 0.91
N GLY A 144 -12.39 18.97 1.42
CA GLY A 144 -13.18 18.05 0.61
C GLY A 144 -13.67 16.85 1.38
N VAL A 145 -14.00 15.78 0.66
CA VAL A 145 -14.46 14.51 1.23
C VAL A 145 -13.46 13.43 0.86
N LEU A 146 -12.99 12.68 1.85
CA LEU A 146 -12.42 11.35 1.64
C LEU A 146 -13.59 10.37 1.51
N PRO A 147 -13.86 9.83 0.32
CA PRO A 147 -14.99 8.94 0.14
C PRO A 147 -14.78 7.60 0.84
N LYS A 148 -15.87 6.96 1.28
CA LYS A 148 -15.91 5.55 1.64
C LYS A 148 -15.24 4.72 0.54
N GLY A 149 -14.42 3.76 0.95
CA GLY A 149 -13.63 2.96 0.01
C GLY A 149 -12.28 3.60 -0.36
N THR A 150 -11.93 4.79 0.17
CA THR A 150 -10.59 5.35 0.04
C THR A 150 -9.56 4.35 0.59
N PRO A 151 -8.52 3.99 -0.17
CA PRO A 151 -7.51 3.06 0.31
C PRO A 151 -6.65 3.73 1.39
N ILE A 152 -6.58 3.10 2.56
CA ILE A 152 -5.87 3.62 3.73
C ILE A 152 -4.49 2.97 3.86
N ALA A 153 -4.47 1.65 3.83
CA ALA A 153 -3.26 0.84 3.92
C ALA A 153 -3.32 -0.29 2.90
N GLN A 154 -2.17 -0.63 2.35
CA GLN A 154 -1.96 -1.85 1.59
C GLN A 154 -1.13 -2.80 2.45
N CYS A 155 -1.66 -3.99 2.65
CA CYS A 155 -1.14 -4.97 3.58
C CYS A 155 -0.64 -6.21 2.86
N PHE A 156 0.52 -6.68 3.27
CA PHE A 156 1.18 -7.86 2.71
C PHE A 156 1.54 -8.83 3.82
N PRO A 157 1.18 -10.12 3.72
CA PRO A 157 1.81 -11.13 4.54
C PRO A 157 3.27 -11.28 4.11
N VAL A 158 4.20 -11.17 5.05
CA VAL A 158 5.64 -11.38 4.82
C VAL A 158 6.18 -12.42 5.80
N PRO A 159 7.11 -13.31 5.39
CA PRO A 159 7.74 -14.22 6.32
C PRO A 159 8.63 -13.42 7.28
N ARG A 160 8.62 -13.80 8.57
CA ARG A 160 9.50 -13.20 9.58
C ARG A 160 10.96 -13.56 9.36
N ALA A 161 11.22 -14.75 8.83
CA ALA A 161 12.55 -15.21 8.48
C ALA A 161 13.04 -14.47 7.22
N ALA A 162 14.14 -13.74 7.36
CA ALA A 162 14.85 -13.19 6.21
C ALA A 162 15.48 -14.34 5.40
N PRO A 163 15.46 -14.28 4.06
CA PRO A 163 16.18 -15.25 3.25
C PRO A 163 17.69 -15.07 3.41
N ASP A 164 18.44 -16.16 3.37
CA ASP A 164 19.89 -16.10 3.22
C ASP A 164 20.23 -15.56 1.82
N VAL A 165 21.06 -14.51 1.78
CA VAL A 165 21.44 -13.84 0.53
C VAL A 165 22.92 -14.08 0.25
N ILE A 166 23.23 -14.57 -0.95
CA ILE A 166 24.59 -14.76 -1.46
C ILE A 166 24.90 -13.62 -2.43
N PHE A 167 26.03 -12.95 -2.23
CA PHE A 167 26.55 -11.93 -3.12
C PHE A 167 27.82 -12.43 -3.80
N GLU A 168 27.81 -12.50 -5.12
CA GLU A 168 28.93 -12.98 -5.93
C GLU A 168 29.11 -12.13 -7.19
N TYR A 169 30.30 -12.18 -7.76
CA TYR A 169 30.57 -11.57 -9.07
C TYR A 169 30.02 -12.47 -10.17
N PHE A 170 29.68 -11.88 -11.32
CA PHE A 170 29.34 -12.68 -12.50
C PHE A 170 30.52 -13.55 -12.93
N ASP A 171 30.28 -14.86 -12.97
CA ASP A 171 31.11 -15.77 -13.74
C ASP A 171 30.78 -15.66 -15.24
N GLY A 172 31.48 -16.43 -16.08
CA GLY A 172 31.24 -16.43 -17.53
C GLY A 172 29.81 -16.81 -17.93
N THR A 173 29.18 -17.71 -17.17
CA THR A 173 27.80 -18.17 -17.40
C THR A 173 26.80 -17.04 -17.14
N HIS A 174 26.93 -16.37 -15.99
CA HIS A 174 26.06 -15.26 -15.60
C HIS A 174 26.26 -14.04 -16.50
N ASN A 175 27.49 -13.73 -16.93
CA ASN A 175 27.76 -12.70 -17.93
C ASN A 175 26.98 -12.95 -19.23
N THR A 176 27.10 -14.17 -19.78
CA THR A 176 26.41 -14.55 -21.03
C THR A 176 24.89 -14.48 -20.89
N ALA A 177 24.35 -14.95 -19.76
CA ALA A 177 22.91 -14.93 -19.49
C ALA A 177 22.37 -13.49 -19.35
N TYR A 178 23.13 -12.61 -18.68
CA TYR A 178 22.80 -11.20 -18.54
C TYR A 178 22.76 -10.50 -19.90
N GLU A 179 23.83 -10.62 -20.68
CA GLU A 179 23.94 -10.00 -22.01
C GLU A 179 22.78 -10.41 -22.92
N LYS A 180 22.48 -11.72 -22.97
CA LYS A 180 21.36 -12.25 -23.74
C LYS A 180 20.02 -11.64 -23.30
N THR A 181 19.76 -11.66 -21.99
CA THR A 181 18.48 -11.17 -21.44
C THR A 181 18.28 -9.68 -21.70
N VAL A 182 19.32 -8.87 -21.46
CA VAL A 182 19.27 -7.42 -21.70
C VAL A 182 19.08 -7.12 -23.18
N ALA A 183 19.83 -7.78 -24.06
CA ALA A 183 19.68 -7.61 -25.51
C ALA A 183 18.24 -7.93 -25.96
N GLU A 184 17.64 -9.01 -25.45
CA GLU A 184 16.27 -9.38 -25.78
C GLU A 184 15.25 -8.35 -25.29
N VAL A 185 15.37 -7.90 -24.03
CA VAL A 185 14.48 -6.89 -23.42
C VAL A 185 14.55 -5.56 -24.15
N LEU A 186 15.74 -5.14 -24.59
CA LEU A 186 15.92 -3.89 -25.34
C LEU A 186 15.40 -3.99 -26.78
N ALA A 187 15.59 -5.14 -27.43
CA ALA A 187 15.15 -5.36 -28.81
C ALA A 187 13.64 -5.55 -28.91
N ASN A 188 13.01 -6.21 -27.93
CA ASN A 188 11.64 -6.67 -28.04
C ASN A 188 10.72 -6.10 -26.96
N PRO A 189 9.59 -5.47 -27.34
CA PRO A 189 8.66 -4.94 -26.37
C PRO A 189 7.93 -6.03 -25.58
N GLY A 190 7.95 -5.91 -24.25
CA GLY A 190 7.13 -6.73 -23.35
C GLY A 190 7.67 -8.13 -23.08
N VAL A 191 8.97 -8.36 -23.31
CA VAL A 191 9.68 -9.62 -23.01
C VAL A 191 9.43 -10.08 -21.58
N TYR A 192 9.59 -9.20 -20.58
CA TYR A 192 9.27 -9.51 -19.19
C TYR A 192 7.87 -10.09 -19.02
N ARG A 193 6.85 -9.45 -19.60
CA ARG A 193 5.45 -9.89 -19.49
C ARG A 193 5.22 -11.27 -20.10
N LYS A 194 5.91 -11.59 -21.20
CA LYS A 194 5.68 -12.81 -21.98
C LYS A 194 6.45 -14.01 -21.42
N HIS A 195 7.68 -13.79 -20.97
CA HIS A 195 8.62 -14.87 -20.66
C HIS A 195 8.92 -15.00 -19.17
N PHE A 196 8.80 -13.92 -18.39
CA PHE A 196 9.27 -13.89 -16.99
C PHE A 196 8.14 -13.66 -15.98
N ARG A 197 7.09 -12.92 -16.33
CA ARG A 197 5.98 -12.63 -15.42
C ARG A 197 5.15 -13.89 -15.18
N VAL A 198 5.16 -14.37 -13.95
CA VAL A 198 4.24 -15.41 -13.48
C VAL A 198 2.83 -14.82 -13.34
N LYS A 199 1.82 -15.51 -13.88
CA LYS A 199 0.41 -15.11 -13.70
C LYS A 199 0.04 -15.26 -12.23
N ARG A 200 -0.51 -14.19 -11.66
CA ARG A 200 -0.99 -14.17 -10.28
C ARG A 200 -2.45 -14.62 -10.27
N PRO A 201 -2.84 -15.64 -9.50
CA PRO A 201 -4.24 -15.96 -9.29
C PRO A 201 -4.94 -14.73 -8.68
N ARG A 202 -6.09 -14.34 -9.21
CA ARG A 202 -7.00 -13.48 -8.45
C ARG A 202 -7.76 -14.41 -7.53
N SER A 203 -7.68 -14.23 -6.23
CA SER A 203 -8.68 -14.77 -5.33
C SER A 203 -10.03 -14.22 -5.80
N ALA A 204 -10.88 -15.11 -6.32
CA ALA A 204 -12.28 -14.78 -6.48
C ALA A 204 -12.82 -14.61 -5.04
N PRO A 205 -13.62 -13.56 -4.75
CA PRO A 205 -14.38 -13.58 -3.52
C PRO A 205 -15.31 -14.79 -3.60
N GLU A 206 -15.15 -15.75 -2.68
CA GLU A 206 -16.26 -16.65 -2.38
C GLU A 206 -17.40 -15.75 -1.90
N SER A 207 -18.48 -15.74 -2.67
CA SER A 207 -19.73 -15.09 -2.28
C SER A 207 -20.19 -15.72 -0.97
N ALA A 208 -20.08 -14.95 0.12
CA ALA A 208 -20.83 -15.19 1.35
C ALA A 208 -22.24 -14.61 1.21
#